data_AF-I9TKZ2-F1
#
_entry.id   AF-I9TKZ2-F1
#
_cell.length_a   1.000
_cell.length_b   1.000
_cell.length_c   1.000
_cell.angle_alpha   90.00
_cell.angle_beta   90.00
_cell.angle_gamma   90.00
#
_symmetry.space_group_name_H-M   'P 1'
#
loop_
_entity.id
_entity.type
_entity.pdbx_description
1 polymer ?
#
loop_
_entity_poly.entity_id
_entity_poly.type
_entity_poly.pdbx_seq_one_letter_code
_entity_poly.pdbx_strand_id
1 'polypeptide(L)'
;MEKRKKNEYIDDCLLSIRSKGRFSFTFDELKNAFDSSEQAIRKKKSRLKADSKIVTIRKNFYIVLPPEYAENGTFPVYLYIDELMRYLKKDYYIGLYSTVALYAAKYQHMEYQIIVQQPIRDFVVGNTKIGFFLIWRKR
;
A
#
# COMPACT_ATOMS: atom_id res chain seq x y z
N MET A 1 2.60 8.91 28.46
CA MET A 1 2.88 7.80 27.51
C MET A 1 1.69 6.85 27.56
N GLU A 2 0.81 6.93 26.56
CA GLU A 2 -0.43 6.15 26.53
C GLU A 2 -0.13 4.69 26.14
N LYS A 3 -0.46 3.73 27.01
CA LYS A 3 -0.31 2.30 26.70
C LYS A 3 -1.17 1.99 25.48
N ARG A 4 -0.55 1.69 24.35
CA ARG A 4 -1.26 1.20 23.15
C ARG A 4 -1.99 -0.08 23.55
N LYS A 5 -3.33 -0.05 23.58
CA LYS A 5 -4.15 -1.26 23.69
C LYS A 5 -3.74 -2.19 22.55
N LYS A 6 -3.22 -3.37 22.88
CA LYS A 6 -2.96 -4.43 21.91
C LYS A 6 -4.30 -4.99 21.45
N ASN A 7 -4.46 -5.20 20.14
CA ASN A 7 -5.72 -5.68 19.58
C ASN A 7 -5.82 -7.19 19.78
N GLU A 8 -7.01 -7.68 20.13
CA GLU A 8 -7.27 -9.12 20.22
C GLU A 8 -7.63 -9.69 18.84
N TYR A 9 -8.50 -8.97 18.12
CA TYR A 9 -8.97 -9.31 16.79
C TYR A 9 -8.23 -8.56 15.68
N ILE A 10 -8.10 -9.22 14.53
CA ILE A 10 -7.36 -8.67 13.41
C ILE A 10 -8.14 -7.61 12.64
N ASP A 11 -9.46 -7.72 12.62
CA ASP A 11 -10.33 -6.75 11.97
C ASP A 11 -10.30 -5.40 12.72
N ASP A 12 -10.27 -5.41 14.05
CA ASP A 12 -10.09 -4.21 14.88
C ASP A 12 -8.77 -3.50 14.57
N CYS A 13 -7.72 -4.26 14.29
CA CYS A 13 -6.44 -3.69 13.88
C CYS A 13 -6.55 -2.95 12.55
N LEU A 14 -7.21 -3.55 11.55
CA LEU A 14 -7.44 -2.88 10.26
C LEU A 14 -8.32 -1.63 10.41
N LEU A 15 -9.37 -1.70 11.24
CA LEU A 15 -10.21 -0.55 11.57
C LEU A 15 -9.41 0.57 12.25
N SER A 16 -8.50 0.22 13.18
CA SER A 16 -7.65 1.20 13.87
C SER A 16 -6.61 1.89 12.97
N ILE A 17 -6.22 1.23 11.87
CA ILE A 17 -5.36 1.82 10.84
C ILE A 17 -6.19 2.80 10.01
N ARG A 18 -7.37 2.36 9.55
CA ARG A 18 -8.30 3.18 8.76
C ARG A 18 -8.80 4.42 9.51
N SER A 19 -9.09 4.31 10.80
CA SER A 19 -9.58 5.45 11.61
C SER A 19 -8.55 6.58 11.73
N LYS A 20 -7.27 6.30 11.48
CA LYS A 20 -6.18 7.29 11.43
C LYS A 20 -5.98 7.89 10.04
N GLY A 21 -6.87 7.59 9.09
CA GLY A 21 -6.74 7.99 7.68
C GLY A 21 -5.63 7.24 6.93
N ARG A 22 -5.09 6.16 7.50
CA ARG A 22 -4.04 5.35 6.89
C ARG A 22 -4.64 4.15 6.17
N PHE A 23 -4.01 3.74 5.08
CA PHE A 23 -4.40 2.57 4.30
C PHE A 23 -3.30 1.53 4.17
N SER A 24 -2.12 1.76 4.75
CA SER A 24 -1.00 0.83 4.69
C SER A 24 -0.46 0.51 6.07
N PHE A 25 0.20 -0.64 6.16
CA PHE A 25 0.90 -1.07 7.35
C PHE A 25 2.05 -2.01 7.01
N THR A 26 3.01 -2.11 7.92
CA THR A 26 4.13 -3.06 7.81
C THR A 26 3.90 -4.32 8.60
N PHE A 27 4.62 -5.40 8.26
CA PHE A 27 4.61 -6.62 9.08
C PHE A 27 5.07 -6.36 10.52
N ASP A 28 6.00 -5.43 10.72
CA ASP A 28 6.47 -5.04 12.05
C ASP A 28 5.40 -4.30 12.86
N GLU A 29 4.63 -3.41 12.23
CA GLU A 29 3.46 -2.79 12.89
C GLU A 29 2.43 -3.84 13.30
N LEU A 30 2.19 -4.84 12.44
CA LEU A 30 1.29 -5.95 12.77
C LEU A 30 1.84 -6.78 13.95
N LYS A 31 3.14 -7.08 13.98
CA LYS A 31 3.78 -7.77 15.11
C LYS A 31 3.62 -7.00 16.42
N ASN A 32 3.79 -5.67 16.37
CA ASN A 32 3.69 -4.83 17.56
C ASN A 32 2.24 -4.63 18.04
N ALA A 33 1.24 -4.87 17.19
CA ALA A 33 -0.17 -4.72 17.53
C ALA A 33 -0.76 -5.93 18.29
N PHE A 34 -0.14 -7.11 18.21
CA PHE A 34 -0.62 -8.34 18.83
C PHE A 34 0.38 -8.91 19.82
N ASP A 35 -0.10 -9.51 20.91
CA ASP A 35 0.75 -10.25 21.86
C ASP A 35 0.88 -11.74 21.50
N SER A 36 1.00 -12.02 20.20
CA SER A 36 0.98 -13.38 19.66
C SER A 36 2.33 -13.74 19.06
N SER A 37 2.63 -15.05 19.00
CA SER A 37 3.83 -15.54 18.31
C SER A 37 3.84 -15.11 16.83
N GLU A 38 5.03 -14.96 16.25
CA GLU A 38 5.16 -14.56 14.84
C GLU A 38 4.41 -15.53 13.90
N GLN A 39 4.41 -16.83 14.21
CA GLN A 39 3.66 -17.84 13.45
C GLN A 39 2.14 -17.58 13.49
N ALA A 40 1.59 -17.25 14.65
CA ALA A 40 0.18 -16.90 14.78
C ALA A 40 -0.16 -15.65 13.97
N ILE A 41 0.73 -14.64 13.96
CA ILE A 41 0.56 -13.41 13.18
C ILE A 41 0.64 -13.69 11.68
N ARG A 42 1.53 -14.58 11.23
CA ARG A 42 1.58 -15.02 9.83
C ARG A 42 0.30 -15.71 9.41
N LYS A 43 -0.30 -16.56 10.25
CA LYS A 43 -1.59 -17.22 9.99
C LYS A 43 -2.73 -16.19 9.89
N LYS A 44 -2.78 -15.27 10.85
CA LYS A 44 -3.65 -14.08 10.88
C LYS A 44 -3.58 -13.27 9.58
N LYS A 45 -2.37 -12.92 9.14
CA LYS A 45 -2.12 -12.24 7.85
C LYS A 45 -2.58 -13.06 6.65
N SER A 46 -2.30 -14.37 6.64
CA SER A 46 -2.69 -15.25 5.55
C SER A 46 -4.21 -15.28 5.36
N ARG A 47 -4.97 -15.28 6.47
CA ARG A 47 -6.42 -15.18 6.44
C ARG A 47 -6.89 -13.87 5.82
N LEU A 48 -6.34 -12.73 6.23
CA LEU A 48 -6.70 -11.43 5.62
C LEU A 48 -6.45 -11.38 4.11
N LYS A 49 -5.37 -12.01 3.66
CA LYS A 49 -5.06 -12.09 2.23
C LYS A 49 -6.07 -12.98 1.49
N ALA A 50 -6.48 -14.10 2.09
CA ALA A 50 -7.51 -14.99 1.53
C ALA A 50 -8.87 -14.28 1.46
N ASP A 51 -9.21 -13.50 2.48
CA ASP A 51 -10.43 -12.70 2.54
C ASP A 51 -10.36 -11.42 1.67
N SER A 52 -9.29 -11.23 0.89
CA SER A 52 -9.04 -10.03 0.05
C SER A 52 -9.08 -8.69 0.82
N LYS A 53 -8.92 -8.72 2.15
CA LYS A 53 -8.89 -7.53 3.01
C LYS A 53 -7.56 -6.80 2.95
N ILE A 54 -6.49 -7.47 2.51
CA ILE A 54 -5.16 -6.87 2.35
C ILE A 54 -4.49 -7.27 1.05
N VAL A 55 -3.69 -6.35 0.51
CA VAL A 55 -2.85 -6.59 -0.67
C VAL A 55 -1.38 -6.42 -0.30
N THR A 56 -0.52 -7.30 -0.83
CA THR A 56 0.93 -7.16 -0.66
C THR A 56 1.48 -6.30 -1.78
N ILE A 57 2.10 -5.16 -1.44
CA ILE A 57 2.72 -4.25 -2.42
C ILE A 57 4.22 -4.52 -2.52
N ARG A 58 4.84 -4.71 -1.36
CA ARG A 58 6.25 -5.09 -1.25
C ARG A 58 6.43 -6.06 -0.12
N LYS A 59 7.60 -6.70 -0.06
CA LYS A 59 7.95 -7.56 1.08
C LYS A 59 7.76 -6.77 2.38
N ASN A 60 6.94 -7.34 3.27
CA ASN A 60 6.57 -6.79 4.58
C ASN A 60 5.81 -5.44 4.55
N PHE A 61 5.29 -5.02 3.40
CA PHE A 61 4.46 -3.82 3.27
C PHE A 61 3.11 -4.18 2.62
N TYR A 62 2.04 -3.82 3.30
CA TYR A 62 0.69 -4.21 2.97
C TYR A 62 -0.24 -3.00 2.90
N ILE A 63 -1.27 -3.12 2.07
CA ILE A 63 -2.39 -2.19 2.03
C ILE A 63 -3.60 -2.87 2.62
N VAL A 64 -4.34 -2.14 3.45
CA VAL A 64 -5.71 -2.46 3.86
C VAL A 64 -6.62 -2.10 2.70
N LEU A 65 -7.31 -3.08 2.12
CA LEU A 65 -8.25 -2.88 1.04
C LEU A 65 -9.65 -2.68 1.62
N PRO A 66 -10.22 -1.47 1.57
CA PRO A 66 -11.61 -1.25 1.95
C PRO A 66 -12.55 -1.99 1.00
N PRO A 67 -13.75 -2.38 1.46
CA PRO A 67 -14.74 -3.05 0.60
C PRO A 67 -15.11 -2.21 -0.63
N GLU A 68 -15.09 -0.87 -0.49
CA GLU A 68 -15.37 0.08 -1.58
C GLU A 68 -14.40 -0.05 -2.79
N TYR A 69 -13.21 -0.61 -2.57
CA TYR A 69 -12.19 -0.82 -3.60
C TYR A 69 -11.99 -2.30 -3.96
N ALA A 70 -12.75 -3.21 -3.32
CA ALA A 70 -12.62 -4.65 -3.57
C ALA A 70 -13.17 -5.07 -4.94
N GLU A 71 -14.27 -4.46 -5.38
CA GLU A 71 -14.94 -4.81 -6.66
C GLU A 71 -14.28 -4.16 -7.88
N ASN A 72 -13.80 -2.92 -7.75
CA ASN A 72 -13.28 -2.13 -8.89
C ASN A 72 -11.81 -2.44 -9.24
N GLY A 73 -11.15 -3.33 -8.50
CA GLY A 73 -9.79 -3.83 -8.78
C GLY A 73 -8.67 -2.77 -8.76
N THR A 74 -8.99 -1.54 -8.37
CA THR A 74 -8.12 -0.37 -8.48
C THR A 74 -8.08 0.35 -7.14
N PHE A 75 -6.95 0.22 -6.43
CA PHE A 75 -6.71 0.97 -5.20
C PHE A 75 -5.81 2.19 -5.50
N PRO A 76 -6.30 3.43 -5.32
CA PRO A 76 -5.56 4.61 -5.74
C PRO A 76 -4.17 4.73 -5.10
N VAL A 77 -3.15 4.95 -5.93
CA VAL A 77 -1.74 4.99 -5.50
C VAL A 77 -1.48 6.13 -4.52
N TYR A 78 -2.17 7.26 -4.68
CA TYR A 78 -2.02 8.40 -3.77
C TYR A 78 -2.40 8.09 -2.31
N LEU A 79 -3.19 7.04 -2.04
CA LEU A 79 -3.61 6.67 -0.68
C LEU A 79 -2.52 6.00 0.15
N TYR A 80 -1.45 5.51 -0.48
CA TYR A 80 -0.40 4.74 0.22
C TYR A 80 1.01 5.04 -0.25
N ILE A 81 1.20 5.77 -1.36
CA ILE A 81 2.53 5.97 -1.92
C ILE A 81 3.47 6.70 -0.96
N ASP A 82 2.97 7.69 -0.21
CA ASP A 82 3.78 8.41 0.76
C ASP A 82 4.32 7.48 1.86
N GLU A 83 3.47 6.63 2.43
CA GLU A 83 3.90 5.63 3.40
C GLU A 83 4.84 4.59 2.80
N LEU A 84 4.61 4.16 1.56
CA LEU A 84 5.49 3.25 0.85
C LEU A 84 6.88 3.86 0.67
N MET A 85 6.97 5.11 0.24
CA MET A 85 8.24 5.77 -0.03
C MET A 85 8.99 6.10 1.27
N ARG A 86 8.28 6.46 2.34
CA ARG A 86 8.85 6.54 3.70
C ARG A 86 9.38 5.19 4.19
N TYR A 87 8.65 4.10 3.97
CA TYR A 87 9.09 2.75 4.30
C TYR A 87 10.35 2.34 3.51
N LEU A 88 10.41 2.67 2.23
CA LEU A 88 11.57 2.41 1.37
C LEU A 88 12.74 3.37 1.64
N LYS A 89 12.52 4.45 2.41
CA LYS A 89 13.46 5.55 2.65
C LYS A 89 13.94 6.18 1.35
N LYS A 90 12.99 6.53 0.48
CA LYS A 90 13.25 7.09 -0.85
C LYS A 90 12.53 8.42 -0.99
N ASP A 91 13.30 9.45 -1.32
CA ASP A 91 12.73 10.73 -1.73
C ASP A 91 12.09 10.60 -3.10
N TYR A 92 10.94 11.23 -3.26
CA TYR A 92 10.13 11.11 -4.46
C TYR A 92 9.26 12.32 -4.72
N TYR A 93 8.83 12.44 -5.98
CA TYR A 93 7.83 13.38 -6.43
C TYR A 93 6.81 12.61 -7.27
N ILE A 94 5.55 13.02 -7.21
CA ILE A 94 4.51 12.46 -8.08
C ILE A 94 4.48 13.34 -9.34
N GLY A 95 4.84 12.74 -10.47
CA GLY A 95 4.66 13.30 -11.81
C GLY A 95 3.37 12.76 -12.43
N LEU A 96 2.80 13.54 -13.35
CA LEU A 96 1.65 13.24 -14.23
C LEU A 96 0.76 12.03 -13.88
N TYR A 97 -0.50 12.33 -13.55
CA TYR A 97 -1.60 11.37 -13.55
C TYR A 97 -2.17 11.29 -14.97
N SER A 98 -1.70 10.35 -15.79
CA SER A 98 -2.22 10.18 -17.15
C SER A 98 -3.28 9.09 -17.17
N THR A 99 -4.52 9.48 -17.42
CA THR A 99 -5.56 8.55 -17.89
C THR A 99 -5.37 8.35 -19.39
N VAL A 100 -4.93 7.16 -19.81
CA VAL A 100 -4.97 6.77 -21.24
C VAL A 100 -6.42 6.81 -21.77
N ALA A 101 -7.40 6.89 -20.86
CA ALA A 101 -8.83 7.03 -21.11
C ALA A 101 -9.25 8.32 -21.85
N LEU A 102 -8.43 9.39 -21.90
CA LEU A 102 -8.85 10.64 -22.56
C LEU A 102 -9.06 10.51 -24.08
N TYR A 103 -8.45 9.50 -24.72
CA TYR A 103 -8.57 9.30 -26.18
C TYR A 103 -9.21 7.96 -26.58
N ALA A 104 -9.22 6.96 -25.71
CA ALA A 104 -9.84 5.67 -25.99
C ALA A 104 -10.88 5.37 -24.92
N ALA A 105 -12.16 5.57 -25.24
CA ALA A 105 -13.34 5.41 -24.37
C ALA A 105 -13.57 3.98 -23.81
N LYS A 106 -12.53 3.14 -23.72
CA LYS A 106 -12.62 1.73 -23.32
C LYS A 106 -11.50 1.26 -22.37
N TYR A 107 -10.43 2.03 -22.17
CA TYR A 107 -9.30 1.64 -21.32
C TYR A 107 -9.15 2.58 -20.12
N GLN A 108 -9.61 2.16 -18.94
CA GLN A 108 -9.40 2.87 -17.65
C GLN A 108 -8.05 2.50 -17.01
N HIS A 109 -6.96 2.47 -17.78
CA HIS A 109 -5.63 2.31 -17.20
C HIS A 109 -5.15 3.65 -16.67
N MET A 110 -5.18 3.79 -15.35
CA MET A 110 -4.55 4.90 -14.62
C MET A 110 -3.06 4.59 -14.48
N GLU A 111 -2.20 5.43 -15.04
CA GLU A 111 -0.75 5.34 -14.84
C GLU A 111 -0.29 6.47 -13.92
N TYR A 112 0.38 6.11 -12.83
CA TYR A 112 1.06 7.05 -11.95
C TYR A 112 2.53 7.07 -12.32
N GLN A 113 3.06 8.25 -12.65
CA GLN A 113 4.49 8.44 -12.89
C GLN A 113 5.16 8.94 -11.62
N ILE A 114 6.01 8.15 -11.01
CA ILE A 114 6.67 8.53 -9.75
C ILE A 114 8.13 8.84 -10.04
N ILE A 115 8.53 10.08 -9.82
CA ILE A 115 9.90 10.52 -10.01
C ILE A 115 10.68 10.22 -8.73
N VAL A 116 11.81 9.55 -8.86
CA VAL A 116 12.66 9.10 -7.74
C VAL A 116 14.11 9.50 -7.96
N GLN A 117 14.84 9.70 -6.86
CA GLN A 117 16.27 10.01 -6.92
C GLN A 117 17.16 8.77 -7.01
N GLN A 118 16.61 7.59 -6.68
CA GLN A 118 17.31 6.32 -6.67
C GLN A 118 16.44 5.28 -7.38
N PRO A 119 17.03 4.32 -8.10
CA PRO A 119 16.27 3.38 -8.91
C PRO A 119 15.35 2.51 -8.04
N ILE A 120 14.09 2.40 -8.46
CA ILE A 120 13.07 1.51 -7.91
C ILE A 120 12.48 0.73 -9.09
N ARG A 121 12.28 -0.57 -8.90
CA ARG A 121 11.68 -1.41 -9.95
C ARG A 121 10.17 -1.15 -10.00
N ASP A 122 9.67 -0.89 -11.21
CA ASP A 122 8.24 -0.84 -11.50
C ASP A 122 7.51 -2.07 -11.00
N PHE A 123 6.25 -1.89 -10.62
CA PHE A 123 5.39 -2.99 -10.23
C PHE A 123 3.93 -2.68 -10.55
N VAL A 124 3.12 -3.73 -10.55
CA VAL A 124 1.68 -3.67 -10.83
C VAL A 124 0.93 -4.08 -9.56
N VAL A 125 -0.13 -3.33 -9.23
CA VAL A 125 -1.04 -3.59 -8.11
C VAL A 125 -2.45 -3.64 -8.68
N GLY A 126 -3.08 -4.82 -8.67
CA GLY A 126 -4.36 -5.02 -9.36
C GLY A 126 -4.22 -4.65 -10.83
N ASN A 127 -5.05 -3.71 -11.29
CA ASN A 127 -5.01 -3.20 -12.68
C ASN A 127 -4.18 -1.91 -12.85
N THR A 128 -3.50 -1.46 -11.79
CA THR A 128 -2.72 -0.21 -11.80
C THR A 128 -1.23 -0.50 -11.97
N LYS A 129 -0.63 0.07 -13.01
CA LYS A 129 0.83 0.05 -13.21
C LYS A 129 1.44 1.27 -12.53
N ILE A 130 2.51 1.04 -11.78
CA ILE A 130 3.28 2.10 -11.10
C ILE A 130 4.67 2.15 -11.72
N GLY A 131 4.93 3.23 -12.46
CA GLY A 131 6.21 3.47 -13.13
C GLY A 131 7.09 4.41 -12.31
N PHE A 132 8.36 4.06 -12.13
CA PHE A 132 9.35 4.89 -11.46
C PHE A 132 10.35 5.48 -12.46
N PHE A 133 10.49 6.81 -12.45
CA PHE A 133 11.40 7.54 -13.33
C PHE A 133 12.53 8.16 -12.52
N LEU A 134 13.77 7.91 -12.93
CA LEU A 134 14.93 8.48 -12.25
C LEU A 134 15.11 9.95 -12.65
N ILE A 135 15.19 10.86 -11.69
CA ILE A 135 15.68 12.21 -11.98
C ILE A 135 17.22 12.16 -12.05
N TRP A 136 17.76 12.57 -13.20
CA TRP A 136 19.21 12.70 -13.35
C TRP A 136 19.66 13.97 -12.64
N ARG A 137 20.46 13.81 -11.57
CA ARG A 137 21.14 14.94 -10.93
C ARG A 137 22.61 14.92 -11.35
N LYS A 138 23.04 15.97 -12.06
CA LYS A 138 24.48 16.20 -12.31
C LYS A 138 25.14 16.37 -10.93
N ARG A 139 26.17 15.57 -10.66
CA ARG A 139 27.00 15.73 -9.45
C ARG A 139 27.76 17.04 -9.52
#